data_AF-A0A519VZY2-F1
#
_entry.id   AF-A0A519VZY2-F1
#
_cell.length_a   1.000
_cell.length_b   1.000
_cell.length_c   1.000
_cell.angle_alpha   90.00
_cell.angle_beta   90.00
_cell.angle_gamma   90.00
#
_symmetry.space_group_name_H-M   'P 1'
#
loop_
_entity.id
_entity.type
_entity.pdbx_description
1 polymer ?
#
loop_
_entity_poly.entity_id
_entity_poly.type
_entity_poly.pdbx_seq_one_letter_code
_entity_poly.pdbx_strand_id
1 'polypeptide(L)'
;MLKEDGELDLLTLDLLTAMGLTILTTPQKGVRQDGVDIYAVGIDPEDKVKKNFLVTIKKGDIDRASWDAPKQGVRSSLNEIIDVYLQNRISPEYRKLTSKIIVCCGGDLKQDVQTNWNGYRNNHSSMQIDLWNASRLSALIEENLLNESIFLETTKRKMRRCLAFLSDNDYDLVHYKETLNDLLFSDDWKDLSAKEINKRALKVLSTIPVCLGLINEYSKDSNNLKHPLIAAEYT
;
A
#
# COMPACT_ATOMS: atom_id res chain seq x y z
N MET A 1 -12.33 3.29 -6.72
CA MET A 1 -12.22 3.23 -5.25
C MET A 1 -12.10 1.76 -4.88
N LEU A 2 -10.95 1.35 -4.32
CA LEU A 2 -10.58 -0.06 -4.04
C LEU A 2 -11.71 -0.77 -3.28
N LYS A 3 -12.49 -1.58 -4.00
CA LYS A 3 -13.76 -2.17 -3.54
C LYS A 3 -13.66 -3.67 -3.36
N GLU A 4 -12.58 -4.33 -3.79
CA GLU A 4 -12.47 -5.78 -3.72
C GLU A 4 -11.78 -6.27 -2.43
N ASP A 5 -12.18 -7.47 -2.00
CA ASP A 5 -11.67 -8.13 -0.80
C ASP A 5 -10.18 -8.47 -0.94
N GLY A 6 -9.32 -7.63 -0.34
CA GLY A 6 -7.87 -7.86 -0.25
C GLY A 6 -7.01 -6.98 -1.16
N GLU A 7 -7.60 -6.13 -2.00
CA GLU A 7 -6.83 -5.18 -2.83
C GLU A 7 -6.02 -4.20 -1.98
N LEU A 8 -6.64 -3.64 -0.93
CA LEU A 8 -5.98 -2.72 -0.01
C LEU A 8 -4.83 -3.40 0.75
N ASP A 9 -4.99 -4.69 1.06
CA ASP A 9 -3.98 -5.51 1.74
C ASP A 9 -2.75 -5.66 0.85
N LEU A 10 -2.95 -6.06 -0.40
CA LEU A 10 -1.89 -6.21 -1.41
C LEU A 10 -1.20 -4.88 -1.70
N LEU A 11 -1.97 -3.81 -1.93
CA LEU A 11 -1.42 -2.47 -2.17
C LEU A 11 -0.56 -2.00 -1.00
N THR A 12 -1.00 -2.25 0.24
CA THR A 12 -0.24 -1.85 1.43
C THR A 12 1.06 -2.66 1.54
N LEU A 13 1.03 -3.96 1.24
CA LEU A 13 2.23 -4.80 1.19
C LEU A 13 3.24 -4.32 0.13
N ASP A 14 2.74 -4.02 -1.07
CA ASP A 14 3.54 -3.48 -2.17
C ASP A 14 4.17 -2.14 -1.81
N LEU A 15 3.39 -1.25 -1.18
CA LEU A 15 3.87 0.05 -0.76
C LEU A 15 4.97 -0.05 0.30
N LEU A 16 4.76 -0.86 1.35
CA LEU A 16 5.76 -1.07 2.41
C LEU A 16 7.05 -1.68 1.83
N THR A 17 6.91 -2.60 0.88
CA THR A 17 8.06 -3.22 0.18
C THR A 17 8.81 -2.18 -0.65
N ALA A 18 8.09 -1.34 -1.40
CA ALA A 18 8.67 -0.26 -2.20
C ALA A 18 9.36 0.82 -1.36
N MET A 19 8.87 1.06 -0.14
CA MET A 19 9.54 1.90 0.87
C MET A 19 10.85 1.27 1.39
N GLY A 20 11.14 0.01 1.04
CA GLY A 20 12.33 -0.73 1.47
C GLY A 20 12.20 -1.39 2.83
N LEU A 21 10.96 -1.61 3.30
CA LEU A 21 10.69 -2.30 4.56
C LEU A 21 10.67 -3.81 4.34
N THR A 22 11.12 -4.57 5.34
CA THR A 22 11.06 -6.03 5.34
C THR A 22 9.76 -6.50 5.99
N ILE A 23 8.92 -7.20 5.23
CA ILE A 23 7.67 -7.78 5.73
C ILE A 23 7.98 -9.03 6.57
N LEU A 24 7.44 -9.07 7.79
CA LEU A 24 7.56 -10.18 8.74
C LEU A 24 6.25 -10.96 8.91
N THR A 25 5.11 -10.30 8.73
CA THR A 25 3.79 -10.92 8.81
C THR A 25 2.86 -10.26 7.79
N THR A 26 2.06 -11.08 7.12
CA THR A 26 1.04 -10.67 6.15
C THR A 26 -0.37 -10.96 6.68
N PRO A 27 -1.43 -10.39 6.09
CA PRO A 27 -2.80 -10.65 6.52
C PRO A 27 -3.16 -12.13 6.35
N GLN A 28 -3.88 -12.69 7.33
CA GLN A 28 -4.27 -14.11 7.33
C GLN A 28 -5.74 -14.27 7.71
N LYS A 29 -6.49 -15.06 6.93
CA LYS A 29 -7.90 -15.36 7.25
C LYS A 29 -7.99 -16.41 8.35
N GLY A 30 -8.85 -16.15 9.35
CA GLY A 30 -9.22 -17.14 10.38
C GLY A 30 -8.24 -17.31 11.54
N VAL A 31 -7.14 -16.57 11.56
CA VAL A 31 -6.16 -16.57 12.66
C VAL A 31 -6.31 -15.27 13.44
N ARG A 32 -6.23 -15.35 14.77
CA ARG A 32 -6.20 -14.16 15.62
C ARG A 32 -4.87 -13.43 15.38
N GLN A 33 -4.94 -12.22 14.83
CA GLN A 33 -3.76 -11.40 14.53
C GLN A 33 -3.52 -10.25 15.53
N ASP A 34 -4.25 -10.23 16.65
CA ASP A 34 -4.09 -9.27 17.76
C ASP A 34 -4.02 -7.81 17.26
N GLY A 35 -4.92 -7.48 16.33
CA GLY A 35 -5.05 -6.16 15.71
C GLY A 35 -4.03 -5.82 14.61
N VAL A 36 -2.97 -6.61 14.38
CA VAL A 36 -1.98 -6.34 13.33
C VAL A 36 -2.21 -7.21 12.10
N ASP A 37 -2.57 -6.58 10.98
CA ASP A 37 -2.74 -7.26 9.70
C ASP A 37 -1.39 -7.42 8.97
N ILE A 38 -0.52 -6.39 9.03
CA ILE A 38 0.84 -6.42 8.48
C ILE A 38 1.85 -5.99 9.54
N TYR A 39 2.91 -6.77 9.70
CA TYR A 39 4.09 -6.38 10.47
C TYR A 39 5.30 -6.27 9.54
N ALA A 40 5.93 -5.08 9.51
CA ALA A 40 7.17 -4.85 8.79
C ALA A 40 8.22 -4.18 9.67
N VAL A 41 9.49 -4.29 9.29
CA VAL A 41 10.62 -3.62 9.94
C VAL A 41 11.48 -2.93 8.90
N GLY A 42 11.89 -1.69 9.17
CA GLY A 42 12.79 -0.97 8.28
C GLY A 42 13.04 0.46 8.74
N ILE A 43 13.69 1.23 7.88
CA ILE A 43 13.99 2.65 8.14
C ILE A 43 12.78 3.47 7.68
N ASP A 44 12.19 4.24 8.60
CA ASP A 44 11.09 5.13 8.26
C ASP A 44 11.58 6.21 7.28
N PRO A 45 10.95 6.35 6.10
CA PRO A 45 11.37 7.36 5.14
C PRO A 45 11.18 8.80 5.65
N GLU A 46 10.29 9.04 6.62
CA GLU A 46 10.00 10.37 7.15
C GLU A 46 11.10 10.87 8.10
N ASP A 47 11.53 10.06 9.08
CA ASP A 47 12.50 10.48 10.11
C ASP A 47 13.82 9.72 10.10
N LYS A 48 14.01 8.78 9.16
CA LYS A 48 15.21 7.96 8.98
C LYS A 48 15.57 7.07 10.18
N VAL A 49 14.62 6.80 11.07
CA VAL A 49 14.81 5.90 12.22
C VAL A 49 14.35 4.49 11.88
N LYS A 50 15.08 3.46 12.33
CA LYS A 50 14.65 2.06 12.18
C LYS A 50 13.52 1.74 13.15
N LYS A 51 12.37 1.27 12.65
CA LYS A 51 11.15 1.05 13.43
C LYS A 51 10.47 -0.29 13.12
N ASN A 52 9.61 -0.69 14.04
CA ASN A 52 8.53 -1.65 13.78
C ASN A 52 7.35 -0.92 13.17
N PHE A 53 6.80 -1.42 12.07
CA PHE A 53 5.58 -0.93 11.42
C PHE A 53 4.48 -1.96 11.66
N LEU A 54 3.49 -1.59 12.47
CA LEU A 54 2.34 -2.43 12.81
C LEU A 54 1.10 -1.84 12.15
N VAL A 55 0.65 -2.46 11.06
CA VAL A 55 -0.44 -1.93 10.25
C VAL A 55 -1.71 -2.72 10.52
N THR A 56 -2.80 -2.02 10.81
CA THR A 56 -4.16 -2.56 10.76
C THR A 56 -4.90 -1.98 9.57
N ILE A 57 -5.62 -2.81 8.83
CA ILE A 57 -6.31 -2.44 7.60
C ILE A 57 -7.82 -2.41 7.84
N LYS A 58 -8.46 -1.33 7.41
CA LYS A 58 -9.90 -1.10 7.53
C LYS A 58 -10.49 -0.70 6.19
N LYS A 59 -11.55 -1.39 5.78
CA LYS A 59 -12.18 -1.15 4.49
C LYS A 59 -13.04 0.09 4.51
N GLY A 60 -12.99 0.84 3.42
CA GLY A 60 -13.83 2.03 3.23
C GLY A 60 -13.51 3.18 4.18
N ASP A 61 -14.52 3.99 4.42
CA ASP A 61 -14.44 5.13 5.33
C ASP A 61 -14.43 4.67 6.79
N ILE A 62 -13.71 5.40 7.64
CA ILE A 62 -13.80 5.26 9.08
C ILE A 62 -14.82 6.27 9.57
N ASP A 63 -15.93 5.77 10.10
CA ASP A 63 -17.04 6.50 10.69
C ASP A 63 -17.26 6.05 12.14
N ARG A 64 -18.28 6.59 12.81
CA ARG A 64 -18.58 6.21 14.19
C ARG A 64 -18.93 4.72 14.35
N ALA A 65 -19.54 4.10 13.34
CA ALA A 65 -19.93 2.69 13.39
C ALA A 65 -18.71 1.77 13.33
N SER A 66 -17.78 2.03 12.41
CA SER A 66 -16.54 1.29 12.22
C SER A 66 -15.47 1.63 13.27
N TRP A 67 -15.56 2.76 13.96
CA TRP A 67 -14.64 3.12 15.04
C TRP A 67 -14.77 2.20 16.27
N ASP A 68 -15.99 2.07 16.79
CA ASP A 68 -16.32 1.28 18.00
C ASP A 68 -17.03 -0.04 17.65
N ALA A 69 -16.93 -0.52 16.41
CA ALA A 69 -17.51 -1.80 16.01
C ALA A 69 -17.00 -2.96 16.92
N PRO A 70 -17.87 -3.85 17.41
CA PRO A 70 -17.45 -4.98 18.22
C PRO A 70 -16.46 -5.88 17.47
N LYS A 71 -15.30 -6.17 18.08
CA LYS A 71 -14.22 -7.04 17.56
C LYS A 71 -13.51 -6.58 16.28
N GLN A 72 -14.14 -5.74 15.46
CA GLN A 72 -13.59 -5.29 14.18
C GLN A 72 -13.37 -3.78 14.12
N GLY A 73 -13.72 -3.05 15.19
CA GLY A 73 -13.58 -1.62 15.24
C GLY A 73 -12.12 -1.16 15.25
N VAL A 74 -11.87 0.03 14.72
CA VAL A 74 -10.54 0.65 14.71
C VAL A 74 -9.96 0.71 16.12
N ARG A 75 -10.76 1.18 17.09
CA ARG A 75 -10.32 1.31 18.48
C ARG A 75 -9.98 -0.04 19.10
N SER A 76 -10.78 -1.07 18.79
CA SER A 76 -10.53 -2.44 19.28
C SER A 76 -9.18 -2.95 18.77
N SER A 77 -8.91 -2.78 17.47
CA SER A 77 -7.63 -3.20 16.88
C SER A 77 -6.46 -2.43 17.48
N LEU A 78 -6.57 -1.10 17.64
CA LEU A 78 -5.51 -0.31 18.27
C LEU A 78 -5.21 -0.76 19.71
N ASN A 79 -6.25 -1.03 20.51
CA ASN A 79 -6.07 -1.54 21.87
C ASN A 79 -5.41 -2.93 21.86
N GLU A 80 -5.80 -3.84 20.97
CA GLU A 80 -5.17 -5.15 20.86
C GLU A 80 -3.69 -5.05 20.48
N ILE A 81 -3.34 -4.13 19.57
CA ILE A 81 -1.93 -3.87 19.21
C ILE A 81 -1.14 -3.44 20.44
N ILE A 82 -1.67 -2.48 21.20
CA ILE A 82 -1.00 -1.87 22.35
C ILE A 82 -0.88 -2.84 23.51
N ASP A 83 -1.99 -3.47 23.89
CA ASP A 83 -2.10 -4.28 25.10
C ASP A 83 -1.55 -5.69 24.90
N VAL A 84 -1.63 -6.23 23.68
CA VAL A 84 -1.30 -7.64 23.39
C VAL A 84 -0.12 -7.76 22.43
N TYR A 85 -0.19 -7.14 21.26
CA TYR A 85 0.80 -7.40 20.19
C TYR A 85 2.19 -6.90 20.58
N LEU A 86 2.30 -5.64 21.03
CA LEU A 86 3.57 -5.04 21.44
C LEU A 86 4.26 -5.83 22.55
N GLN A 87 3.49 -6.40 23.47
CA GLN A 87 4.02 -7.12 24.63
C GLN A 87 4.50 -8.53 24.27
N ASN A 88 3.78 -9.22 23.36
CA ASN A 88 3.89 -10.67 23.22
C ASN A 88 4.41 -11.14 21.86
N ARG A 89 4.25 -10.34 20.80
CA ARG A 89 4.44 -10.80 19.40
C ARG A 89 5.69 -10.28 18.73
N ILE A 90 6.32 -9.23 19.26
CA ILE A 90 7.57 -8.69 18.70
C ILE A 90 8.75 -9.59 19.09
N SER A 91 9.48 -10.07 18.07
CA SER A 91 10.70 -10.86 18.24
C SER A 91 11.76 -10.11 19.06
N PRO A 92 12.54 -10.80 19.92
CA PRO A 92 13.50 -10.15 20.82
C PRO A 92 14.47 -9.16 20.15
N GLU A 93 14.88 -9.45 18.91
CA GLU A 93 15.75 -8.60 18.10
C GLU A 93 15.15 -7.22 17.72
N TYR A 94 13.82 -7.10 17.69
CA TYR A 94 13.11 -5.86 17.31
C TYR A 94 12.43 -5.15 18.47
N ARG A 95 12.43 -5.72 19.69
CA ARG A 95 11.77 -5.14 20.88
C ARG A 95 12.35 -3.79 21.31
N LYS A 96 13.60 -3.51 20.97
CA LYS A 96 14.26 -2.22 21.29
C LYS A 96 13.94 -1.12 20.28
N LEU A 97 13.34 -1.46 19.13
CA LEU A 97 12.96 -0.49 18.13
C LEU A 97 11.66 0.20 18.53
N THR A 98 11.54 1.49 18.22
CA THR A 98 10.26 2.21 18.33
C THR A 98 9.23 1.58 17.39
N SER A 99 7.98 1.51 17.82
CA SER A 99 6.87 1.02 17.01
C SER A 99 6.02 2.18 16.48
N LYS A 100 5.78 2.19 15.16
CA LYS A 100 4.80 3.01 14.47
C LYS A 100 3.57 2.14 14.17
N ILE A 101 2.45 2.50 14.76
CA ILE A 101 1.15 1.84 14.56
C ILE A 101 0.41 2.62 13.48
N ILE A 102 -0.04 1.94 12.43
CA ILE A 102 -0.70 2.57 11.29
C ILE A 102 -2.10 1.99 11.14
N VAL A 103 -3.10 2.86 11.12
CA VAL A 103 -4.44 2.50 10.65
C VAL A 103 -4.50 2.84 9.18
N CYS A 104 -4.61 1.83 8.32
CA CYS A 104 -4.71 1.99 6.88
C CYS A 104 -6.16 1.81 6.44
N CYS A 105 -6.72 2.78 5.72
CA CYS A 105 -8.06 2.67 5.15
C CYS A 105 -8.15 3.18 3.72
N GLY A 106 -8.99 2.52 2.93
CA GLY A 106 -9.21 2.86 1.52
C GLY A 106 -10.15 4.05 1.30
N GLY A 107 -10.81 4.54 2.35
CA GLY A 107 -11.63 5.74 2.35
C GLY A 107 -11.01 6.85 3.22
N ASP A 108 -11.87 7.68 3.80
CA ASP A 108 -11.48 8.79 4.67
C ASP A 108 -11.94 8.59 6.11
N LEU A 109 -11.27 9.28 7.03
CA LEU A 109 -11.77 9.48 8.39
C LEU A 109 -12.89 10.52 8.35
N LYS A 110 -14.11 10.10 8.64
CA LYS A 110 -15.29 10.97 8.64
C LYS A 110 -15.22 11.98 9.79
N GLN A 111 -15.85 13.14 9.56
CA GLN A 111 -15.82 14.25 10.51
C GLN A 111 -16.42 13.89 11.88
N ASP A 112 -17.41 12.99 11.90
CA ASP A 112 -18.11 12.54 13.10
C ASP A 112 -17.24 11.69 14.06
N VAL A 113 -16.13 11.14 13.56
CA VAL A 113 -15.16 10.35 14.34
C VAL A 113 -13.81 11.07 14.52
N GLN A 114 -13.58 12.20 13.86
CA GLN A 114 -12.34 12.97 13.97
C GLN A 114 -11.97 13.31 15.42
N THR A 115 -12.96 13.70 16.23
CA THR A 115 -12.77 14.00 17.66
C THR A 115 -12.34 12.75 18.44
N ASN A 116 -12.93 11.59 18.14
CA ASN A 116 -12.56 10.31 18.76
C ASN A 116 -11.13 9.90 18.40
N TRP A 117 -10.76 10.01 17.12
CA TRP A 117 -9.41 9.74 16.64
C TRP A 117 -8.37 10.63 17.34
N ASN A 118 -8.61 11.94 17.36
CA ASN A 118 -7.71 12.90 18.00
C ASN A 118 -7.60 12.64 19.51
N GLY A 119 -8.73 12.39 20.18
CA GLY A 119 -8.74 12.02 21.60
C GLY A 119 -7.94 10.74 21.87
N TYR A 120 -8.06 9.73 21.02
CA TYR A 120 -7.30 8.49 21.14
C TYR A 120 -5.79 8.71 20.99
N ARG A 121 -5.36 9.47 19.96
CA ARG A 121 -3.94 9.81 19.75
C ARG A 121 -3.38 10.62 20.91
N ASN A 122 -4.13 11.58 21.44
CA ASN A 122 -3.68 12.40 22.56
C ASN A 122 -3.47 11.56 23.83
N ASN A 123 -4.37 10.64 24.11
CA ASN A 123 -4.26 9.71 25.24
C ASN A 123 -3.08 8.74 25.10
N HIS A 124 -2.59 8.51 23.88
CA HIS A 124 -1.44 7.66 23.56
C HIS A 124 -0.31 8.46 22.92
N SER A 125 -0.10 9.71 23.37
CA SER A 125 0.85 10.65 22.76
C SER A 125 2.32 10.22 22.80
N SER A 126 2.68 9.27 23.67
CA SER A 126 4.01 8.64 23.69
C SER A 126 4.22 7.62 22.55
N MET A 127 3.16 7.27 21.83
CA MET A 127 3.18 6.29 20.74
C MET A 127 3.03 6.97 19.38
N GLN A 128 3.69 6.42 18.37
CA GLN A 128 3.53 6.88 16.99
C GLN A 128 2.34 6.15 16.36
N ILE A 129 1.14 6.71 16.50
CA ILE A 129 -0.06 6.19 15.85
C ILE A 129 -0.36 7.07 14.64
N ASP A 130 -0.52 6.50 13.45
CA ASP A 130 -0.73 7.24 12.20
C ASP A 130 -1.94 6.73 11.43
N LEU A 131 -2.49 7.58 10.55
CA LEU A 131 -3.61 7.23 9.68
C LEU A 131 -3.19 7.32 8.22
N TRP A 132 -3.24 6.20 7.51
CA TRP A 132 -3.09 6.14 6.07
C TRP A 132 -4.46 6.01 5.43
N ASN A 133 -5.12 7.15 5.18
CA ASN A 133 -6.34 7.22 4.39
C ASN A 133 -6.03 7.20 2.89
N ALA A 134 -7.06 7.21 2.05
CA ALA A 134 -6.93 7.23 0.59
C ALA A 134 -5.99 8.33 0.07
N SER A 135 -6.07 9.52 0.65
CA SER A 135 -5.21 10.65 0.28
C SER A 135 -3.75 10.40 0.62
N ARG A 136 -3.44 9.91 1.84
CA ARG A 136 -2.06 9.60 2.25
C ARG A 136 -1.48 8.44 1.45
N LEU A 137 -2.28 7.39 1.19
CA LEU A 137 -1.86 6.26 0.36
C LEU A 137 -1.50 6.73 -1.06
N SER A 138 -2.30 7.63 -1.65
CA SER A 138 -2.01 8.19 -2.98
C SER A 138 -0.66 8.92 -3.01
N ALA A 139 -0.39 9.76 -2.01
CA ALA A 139 0.90 10.44 -1.88
C ALA A 139 2.07 9.45 -1.72
N LEU A 140 1.90 8.43 -0.87
CA LEU A 140 2.93 7.41 -0.67
C LEU A 140 3.20 6.57 -1.93
N ILE A 141 2.16 6.24 -2.70
CA ILE A 141 2.28 5.60 -4.02
C ILE A 141 3.07 6.51 -4.96
N GLU A 142 2.76 7.79 -5.00
CA GLU A 142 3.52 8.73 -5.84
C GLU A 142 5.00 8.79 -5.42
N GLU A 143 5.28 8.92 -4.13
CA GLU A 143 6.62 9.05 -3.55
C GLU A 143 7.47 7.77 -3.67
N ASN A 144 6.85 6.59 -3.56
CA ASN A 144 7.56 5.31 -3.40
C ASN A 144 7.36 4.34 -4.56
N LEU A 145 6.27 4.44 -5.33
CA LEU A 145 6.04 3.59 -6.50
C LEU A 145 6.21 4.37 -7.81
N LEU A 146 5.86 5.66 -7.85
CA LEU A 146 5.86 6.47 -9.08
C LEU A 146 7.01 7.50 -9.20
N ASN A 147 7.85 7.62 -8.17
CA ASN A 147 8.93 8.61 -8.14
C ASN A 147 9.95 8.37 -9.27
N GLU A 148 10.55 9.46 -9.75
CA GLU A 148 11.27 9.68 -11.02
C GLU A 148 12.39 8.67 -11.32
N SER A 149 12.87 7.94 -10.31
CA SER A 149 13.90 6.91 -10.51
C SER A 149 13.39 5.60 -11.15
N ILE A 150 12.08 5.40 -11.27
CA ILE A 150 11.49 4.18 -11.89
C ILE A 150 10.57 4.51 -13.04
N PHE A 151 9.70 5.49 -12.87
CA PHE A 151 9.03 6.08 -14.00
C PHE A 151 9.91 7.19 -14.51
N LEU A 152 10.80 6.85 -15.45
CA LEU A 152 11.26 7.82 -16.42
C LEU A 152 10.03 8.60 -16.90
N GLU A 153 10.15 9.90 -17.14
CA GLU A 153 9.04 10.71 -17.69
C GLU A 153 8.38 10.06 -18.92
N THR A 154 9.14 9.24 -19.64
CA THR A 154 8.68 8.38 -20.72
C THR A 154 7.62 7.35 -20.27
N THR A 155 7.83 6.63 -19.16
CA THR A 155 6.91 5.64 -18.62
C THR A 155 5.60 6.29 -18.14
N LYS A 156 5.67 7.44 -17.45
CA LYS A 156 4.46 8.18 -17.05
C LYS A 156 3.66 8.62 -18.28
N ARG A 157 4.36 9.11 -19.30
CA ARG A 157 3.76 9.52 -20.57
C ARG A 157 3.11 8.34 -21.30
N LYS A 158 3.76 7.17 -21.35
CA LYS A 158 3.21 5.94 -21.92
C LYS A 158 1.95 5.50 -21.16
N MET A 159 1.97 5.50 -19.83
CA MET A 159 0.78 5.19 -19.03
C MET A 159 -0.37 6.19 -19.26
N ARG A 160 -0.11 7.50 -19.27
CA ARG A 160 -1.14 8.51 -19.59
C ARG A 160 -1.75 8.29 -20.98
N ARG A 161 -0.92 7.96 -21.98
CA ARG A 161 -1.40 7.63 -23.32
C ARG A 161 -2.23 6.34 -23.31
N CYS A 162 -1.75 5.29 -22.62
CA CYS A 162 -2.50 4.05 -22.45
C CYS A 162 -3.91 4.34 -21.92
N LEU A 163 -4.02 5.04 -20.79
CA LEU A 163 -5.29 5.38 -20.15
C LEU A 163 -6.22 6.18 -21.09
N ALA A 164 -5.66 7.11 -21.87
CA ALA A 164 -6.44 7.91 -22.82
C ALA A 164 -7.04 7.10 -23.99
N PHE A 165 -6.43 5.98 -24.36
CA PHE A 165 -6.91 5.10 -25.43
C PHE A 165 -7.77 3.93 -24.92
N LEU A 166 -7.96 3.76 -23.60
CA LEU A 166 -8.75 2.64 -23.06
C LEU A 166 -10.22 2.65 -23.48
N SER A 167 -10.76 3.80 -23.89
CA SER A 167 -12.12 3.91 -24.43
C SER A 167 -12.25 3.35 -25.86
N ASP A 168 -11.14 3.20 -26.59
CA ASP A 168 -11.14 2.66 -27.96
C ASP A 168 -11.04 1.13 -27.94
N ASN A 169 -12.11 0.44 -28.33
CA ASN A 169 -12.19 -1.02 -28.31
C ASN A 169 -11.11 -1.74 -29.12
N ASP A 170 -10.55 -1.08 -30.14
CA ASP A 170 -9.53 -1.66 -31.02
C ASP A 170 -8.10 -1.37 -30.52
N TYR A 171 -7.96 -0.67 -29.40
CA TYR A 171 -6.68 -0.41 -28.79
C TYR A 171 -6.00 -1.71 -28.34
N ASP A 172 -4.73 -1.87 -28.73
CA ASP A 172 -3.96 -3.10 -28.56
C ASP A 172 -3.08 -3.11 -27.30
N LEU A 173 -3.23 -2.08 -26.46
CA LEU A 173 -2.44 -1.85 -25.25
C LEU A 173 -0.94 -1.67 -25.50
N VAL A 174 -0.52 -1.22 -26.69
CA VAL A 174 0.89 -1.04 -27.04
C VAL A 174 1.67 -0.23 -25.99
N HIS A 175 1.09 0.83 -25.44
CA HIS A 175 1.79 1.67 -24.46
C HIS A 175 1.93 1.01 -23.08
N TYR A 176 1.00 0.13 -22.70
CA TYR A 176 1.15 -0.69 -21.50
C TYR A 176 2.24 -1.75 -21.71
N LYS A 177 2.23 -2.45 -22.86
CA LYS A 177 3.25 -3.44 -23.22
C LYS A 177 4.66 -2.82 -23.25
N GLU A 178 4.79 -1.63 -23.84
CA GLU A 178 6.02 -0.84 -23.82
C GLU A 178 6.44 -0.45 -22.39
N THR A 179 5.47 -0.08 -21.54
CA THR A 179 5.74 0.26 -20.13
C THR A 179 6.28 -0.95 -19.36
N LEU A 180 5.68 -2.13 -19.54
CA LEU A 180 6.16 -3.37 -18.91
C LEU A 180 7.55 -3.74 -19.40
N ASN A 181 7.80 -3.62 -20.71
CA ASN A 181 9.12 -3.90 -21.26
C ASN A 181 10.19 -2.95 -20.71
N ASP A 182 9.90 -1.65 -20.61
CA ASP A 182 10.82 -0.68 -20.01
C ASP A 182 11.09 -1.00 -18.52
N LEU A 183 10.06 -1.40 -17.77
CA LEU A 183 10.19 -1.71 -16.35
C LEU A 183 10.99 -3.00 -16.10
N LEU A 184 10.68 -4.06 -16.85
CA LEU A 184 11.24 -5.41 -16.64
C LEU A 184 12.58 -5.66 -17.34
N PHE A 185 12.79 -5.04 -18.51
CA PHE A 185 13.90 -5.37 -19.41
C PHE A 185 14.76 -4.16 -19.79
N SER A 186 14.72 -3.07 -19.03
CA SER A 186 15.61 -1.91 -19.27
C SER A 186 17.09 -2.33 -19.28
N ASP A 187 17.90 -1.68 -20.12
CA ASP A 187 19.35 -1.88 -20.15
C ASP A 187 20.05 -1.39 -18.86
N ASP A 188 19.38 -0.56 -18.07
CA ASP A 188 19.90 0.01 -16.81
C ASP A 188 20.13 -1.03 -15.70
N TRP A 189 19.80 -2.31 -15.94
CA TRP A 189 20.02 -3.40 -14.99
C TRP A 189 21.45 -3.95 -15.04
N LYS A 190 22.18 -3.71 -16.14
CA LYS A 190 23.46 -4.37 -16.46
C LYS A 190 24.60 -4.03 -15.50
N ASP A 191 24.59 -2.82 -14.92
CA ASP A 191 25.68 -2.31 -14.07
C ASP A 191 25.33 -2.30 -12.56
N LEU A 192 24.22 -2.92 -12.17
CA LEU A 192 23.74 -2.90 -10.78
C LEU A 192 24.30 -4.06 -9.94
N SER A 193 24.58 -3.79 -8.66
CA SER A 193 24.89 -4.87 -7.71
C SER A 193 23.67 -5.74 -7.42
N ALA A 194 23.88 -6.97 -6.93
CA ALA A 194 22.78 -7.89 -6.59
C ALA A 194 21.76 -7.29 -5.60
N LYS A 195 22.21 -6.42 -4.68
CA LYS A 195 21.32 -5.73 -3.73
C LYS A 195 20.48 -4.66 -4.41
N GLU A 196 21.05 -3.92 -5.35
CA GLU A 196 20.35 -2.90 -6.13
C GLU A 196 19.36 -3.53 -7.11
N ILE A 197 19.74 -4.64 -7.76
CA ILE A 197 18.85 -5.46 -8.58
C ILE A 197 17.65 -5.91 -7.77
N ASN A 198 17.84 -6.52 -6.59
CA ASN A 198 16.73 -6.96 -5.75
C ASN A 198 15.81 -5.80 -5.35
N LYS A 199 16.39 -4.66 -4.94
CA LYS A 199 15.61 -3.47 -4.59
C LYS A 199 14.81 -2.94 -5.79
N ARG A 200 15.42 -2.89 -6.98
CA ARG A 200 14.78 -2.43 -8.21
C ARG A 200 13.69 -3.40 -8.66
N ALA A 201 13.96 -4.71 -8.62
CA ALA A 201 13.02 -5.76 -8.97
C ALA A 201 11.78 -5.73 -8.07
N LEU A 202 11.95 -5.67 -6.75
CA LEU A 202 10.83 -5.55 -5.82
C LEU A 202 9.98 -4.31 -6.14
N LYS A 203 10.63 -3.18 -6.40
CA LYS A 203 9.91 -1.94 -6.71
C LYS A 203 9.16 -2.03 -8.05
N VAL A 204 9.79 -2.60 -9.09
CA VAL A 204 9.15 -2.85 -10.41
C VAL A 204 7.96 -3.80 -10.27
N LEU A 205 8.13 -4.92 -9.57
CA LEU A 205 7.07 -5.91 -9.37
C LEU A 205 5.90 -5.34 -8.55
N SER A 206 6.15 -4.45 -7.59
CA SER A 206 5.09 -3.74 -6.86
C SER A 206 4.43 -2.61 -7.67
N THR A 207 5.10 -2.08 -8.69
CA THR A 207 4.53 -1.06 -9.59
C THR A 207 3.52 -1.66 -10.59
N ILE A 208 3.78 -2.87 -11.08
CA ILE A 208 2.96 -3.51 -12.12
C ILE A 208 1.48 -3.67 -11.70
N PRO A 209 1.15 -4.21 -10.50
CA PRO A 209 -0.22 -4.28 -10.00
C PRO A 209 -0.91 -2.90 -9.93
N VAL A 210 -0.16 -1.85 -9.61
CA VAL A 210 -0.71 -0.47 -9.61
C VAL A 210 -1.07 -0.03 -11.02
N CYS A 211 -0.22 -0.27 -12.01
CA CYS A 211 -0.54 0.03 -13.40
C CYS A 211 -1.76 -0.74 -13.91
N LEU A 212 -1.86 -2.04 -13.57
CA LEU A 212 -3.01 -2.87 -13.92
C LEU A 212 -4.30 -2.38 -13.23
N GLY A 213 -4.22 -2.01 -11.95
CA GLY A 213 -5.33 -1.42 -11.20
C GLY A 213 -5.82 -0.11 -11.79
N LEU A 214 -4.91 0.76 -12.26
CA LEU A 214 -5.26 1.98 -12.99
C LEU A 214 -6.01 1.68 -14.29
N ILE A 215 -5.53 0.70 -15.08
CA ILE A 215 -6.22 0.27 -16.30
C ILE A 215 -7.62 -0.25 -15.96
N ASN A 216 -7.75 -1.09 -14.94
CA ASN A 216 -9.03 -1.64 -14.50
C ASN A 216 -10.05 -0.56 -14.13
N GLU A 217 -9.66 0.41 -13.29
CA GLU A 217 -10.57 1.46 -12.84
C GLU A 217 -10.98 2.39 -14.00
N TYR A 218 -10.04 2.82 -14.85
CA TYR A 218 -10.38 3.66 -16.01
C TYR A 218 -11.27 2.92 -17.04
N SER A 219 -11.03 1.63 -17.23
CA SER A 219 -11.84 0.78 -18.10
C SER A 219 -13.25 0.53 -17.57
N LYS A 220 -13.43 0.47 -16.24
CA LYS A 220 -14.75 0.44 -15.61
C LYS A 220 -15.51 1.73 -15.88
N ASP A 221 -14.85 2.88 -15.78
CA ASP A 221 -15.45 4.20 -16.08
C ASP A 221 -15.86 4.33 -17.54
N SER A 222 -15.09 3.74 -18.48
CA SER A 222 -15.42 3.72 -19.91
C SER A 222 -16.32 2.54 -20.33
N ASN A 223 -16.79 1.72 -19.40
CA ASN A 223 -17.56 0.48 -19.63
C ASN A 223 -16.91 -0.48 -20.66
N ASN A 224 -15.59 -0.57 -20.67
CA ASN A 224 -14.81 -1.42 -21.58
C ASN A 224 -13.86 -2.34 -20.80
N LEU A 225 -14.35 -3.53 -20.41
CA LEU A 225 -13.60 -4.51 -19.60
C LEU A 225 -12.68 -5.43 -20.43
N LYS A 226 -12.57 -5.22 -21.75
CA LYS A 226 -11.67 -5.99 -22.61
C LYS A 226 -10.19 -5.71 -22.27
N HIS A 227 -9.83 -4.44 -22.11
CA HIS A 227 -8.44 -4.05 -21.89
C HIS A 227 -7.85 -4.53 -20.56
N PRO A 228 -8.55 -4.47 -19.41
CA PRO A 228 -8.04 -5.02 -18.17
C PRO A 228 -7.74 -6.52 -18.26
N LEU A 229 -8.59 -7.29 -18.98
CA LEU A 229 -8.37 -8.72 -19.21
C LEU A 229 -7.08 -8.96 -20.01
N ILE A 230 -6.93 -8.28 -21.15
CA ILE A 230 -5.73 -8.44 -22.01
C ILE A 230 -4.47 -7.95 -21.28
N ALA A 231 -4.56 -6.85 -20.51
CA ALA A 231 -3.46 -6.34 -19.71
C ALA A 231 -3.03 -7.37 -18.64
N ALA A 232 -3.97 -8.02 -17.97
CA ALA A 232 -3.70 -9.06 -16.99
C ALA A 232 -3.06 -10.30 -17.63
N GLU A 233 -3.49 -10.74 -18.81
CA GLU A 233 -2.89 -11.87 -19.53
C GLU A 233 -1.44 -11.62 -19.99
N TYR A 234 -1.09 -10.36 -20.25
CA TYR A 234 0.24 -9.97 -20.69
C TYR A 234 1.23 -9.77 -19.53
N THR A 235 0.74 -9.62 -18.30
CA THR A 235 1.51 -9.29 -17.09
C THR A 235 2.08 -10.54 -16.43
#